data_AF-A0A1V5XH44-F1
#
_entry.id   AF-A0A1V5XH44-F1
#
_cell.length_a   1.000
_cell.length_b   1.000
_cell.length_c   1.000
_cell.angle_alpha   90.00
_cell.angle_beta   90.00
_cell.angle_gamma   90.00
#
_symmetry.space_group_name_H-M   'P 1'
#
loop_
_entity.id
_entity.type
_entity.pdbx_description
1 polymer ?
#
loop_
_entity_poly.entity_id
_entity_poly.type
_entity_poly.pdbx_seq_one_letter_code
_entity_poly.pdbx_strand_id
1 'polypeptide(L)'
;MLYLLKKVGEDMTKQKLVKRHDYLEWLKSWREKQLIKVVEGVRRCGKSTLFKLYIDWLLETGVSPKQIISINLEELEYENLLNYRGLYDYIKA
;
A
#
# COMPACT_ATOMS: atom_id res chain seq x y z
N MET A 1 35.62 4.87 12.80
CA MET A 1 34.89 4.46 14.02
C MET A 1 33.62 5.28 14.26
N LEU A 2 33.60 6.61 14.04
CA LEU A 2 32.37 7.43 14.14
C LEU A 2 31.25 7.12 13.11
N TYR A 3 31.57 6.52 11.95
CA TYR A 3 30.60 6.25 10.89
C TYR A 3 29.68 5.03 11.17
N LEU A 4 30.12 4.09 12.01
CA LEU A 4 29.36 2.87 12.31
C LEU A 4 28.23 3.09 13.33
N LEU A 5 28.35 4.10 14.20
CA LEU A 5 27.35 4.37 15.23
C LEU A 5 26.11 5.08 14.69
N LYS A 6 26.23 5.82 13.58
CA LYS A 6 25.09 6.55 13.00
C LYS A 6 24.09 5.62 12.29
N LYS A 7 24.54 4.47 11.77
CA LYS A 7 23.66 3.50 11.09
C LYS A 7 22.80 2.66 12.03
N VAL A 8 23.13 2.61 13.33
CA VAL A 8 22.38 1.82 14.31
C VAL A 8 21.10 2.57 14.76
N GLY A 9 21.00 3.89 14.48
CA GLY A 9 19.88 4.73 14.92
C GLY A 9 18.68 4.83 13.98
N GLU A 10 18.79 4.46 12.70
CA GLU A 10 17.71 4.66 11.71
C GLU A 10 16.85 3.42 11.41
N ASP A 11 17.27 2.21 11.83
CA ASP A 11 16.54 0.96 11.52
C ASP A 11 15.56 0.49 12.63
N MET A 12 15.18 1.37 13.56
CA MET A 12 14.42 1.03 14.78
C MET A 12 12.90 1.28 14.75
N THR A 13 12.24 1.35 13.58
CA THR A 13 10.74 1.43 13.52
C THR A 13 10.06 0.67 12.38
N LYS A 14 10.68 -0.34 11.76
CA LYS A 14 9.88 -1.31 10.97
C LYS A 14 9.23 -2.30 11.93
N GLN A 15 8.02 -1.99 12.41
CA GLN A 15 7.13 -2.97 13.02
C GLN A 15 7.15 -4.23 12.14
N LYS A 16 7.56 -5.37 12.73
CA LYS A 16 7.66 -6.66 12.03
C LYS A 16 6.25 -7.16 11.75
N LEU A 17 5.64 -6.65 10.68
CA LEU A 17 4.35 -7.12 10.19
C LEU A 17 4.50 -8.60 9.85
N VAL A 18 3.68 -9.45 10.46
CA VAL A 18 3.63 -10.88 10.12
C VAL A 18 3.28 -10.97 8.64
N LYS A 19 4.20 -11.51 7.83
CA LYS A 19 3.98 -11.68 6.40
C LYS A 19 2.80 -12.63 6.21
N ARG A 20 1.69 -12.08 5.72
CA ARG A 20 0.56 -12.88 5.21
C ARG A 20 0.90 -13.38 3.82
N HIS A 21 1.75 -14.42 3.81
CA HIS A 21 2.36 -14.91 2.58
C HIS A 21 1.30 -15.19 1.51
N ASP A 22 0.26 -15.97 1.83
CA ASP A 22 -0.72 -16.41 0.84
C ASP A 22 -1.51 -15.27 0.18
N TYR A 23 -1.98 -14.29 0.97
CA TYR A 23 -2.73 -13.14 0.44
C TYR A 23 -1.85 -12.21 -0.40
N LEU A 24 -0.59 -12.04 0.01
CA LEU A 24 0.34 -11.20 -0.73
C LEU A 24 0.78 -11.90 -2.03
N GLU A 25 1.07 -13.20 -2.00
CA GLU A 25 1.37 -14.00 -3.19
C GLU A 25 0.18 -14.03 -4.16
N TRP A 26 -1.05 -14.12 -3.63
CA TRP A 26 -2.25 -13.96 -4.45
C TRP A 26 -2.22 -12.61 -5.18
N LEU A 27 -2.09 -11.48 -4.48
CA LEU A 27 -2.03 -10.15 -5.12
C LEU A 27 -0.93 -10.05 -6.19
N LYS A 28 0.26 -10.58 -5.91
CA LYS A 28 1.38 -10.63 -6.86
C LYS A 28 1.04 -11.40 -8.13
N SER A 29 0.42 -12.58 -7.99
CA SER A 29 0.06 -13.44 -9.13
C SER A 29 -0.95 -12.80 -10.10
N TRP A 30 -1.71 -11.81 -9.62
CA TRP A 30 -2.71 -11.09 -10.41
C TRP A 30 -2.25 -9.70 -10.89
N ARG A 31 -1.00 -9.29 -10.60
CA ARG A 31 -0.47 -7.95 -10.95
C ARG A 31 -0.65 -7.61 -12.43
N GLU A 32 -0.20 -8.49 -13.33
CA GLU A 32 -0.20 -8.25 -14.78
C GLU A 32 -1.57 -8.38 -15.44
N LYS A 33 -2.61 -8.71 -14.67
CA LYS A 33 -3.96 -8.93 -15.20
C LYS A 33 -4.78 -7.66 -15.04
N GLN A 34 -5.40 -7.21 -16.14
CA GLN A 34 -6.33 -6.08 -16.21
C GLN A 34 -7.69 -6.41 -15.56
N LEU A 35 -7.65 -6.72 -14.27
CA LEU A 35 -8.79 -7.08 -13.44
C LEU A 35 -8.80 -6.24 -12.18
N ILE A 36 -9.99 -5.91 -11.68
CA ILE A 36 -10.19 -5.27 -10.38
C ILE A 36 -10.09 -6.35 -9.30
N LYS A 37 -9.29 -6.11 -8.26
CA LYS A 37 -9.12 -7.03 -7.12
C LYS A 37 -9.81 -6.42 -5.91
N VAL A 38 -10.76 -7.14 -5.34
CA VAL A 38 -11.47 -6.74 -4.12
C VAL A 38 -10.98 -7.62 -2.97
N VAL A 39 -10.55 -7.00 -1.86
CA VAL A 39 -10.12 -7.71 -0.66
C VAL A 39 -11.11 -7.42 0.46
N GLU A 40 -11.90 -8.43 0.82
CA GLU A 40 -12.91 -8.34 1.88
C GLU A 40 -12.40 -8.91 3.21
N GLY A 41 -13.13 -8.63 4.29
CA GLY A 41 -12.87 -9.20 5.60
C GLY A 41 -13.33 -8.31 6.75
N VAL A 42 -13.38 -8.87 7.95
CA VAL A 42 -13.88 -8.17 9.15
C VAL A 42 -13.04 -6.94 9.54
N ARG A 43 -13.63 -6.02 10.31
CA ARG A 43 -12.91 -4.86 10.84
C ARG A 43 -11.69 -5.32 11.66
N ARG A 44 -10.56 -4.60 11.53
CA ARG A 44 -9.26 -4.93 12.17
C ARG A 44 -8.61 -6.24 11.71
N CYS A 45 -9.09 -6.87 10.63
CA CYS A 45 -8.40 -8.02 10.05
C CYS A 45 -7.13 -7.64 9.27
N GLY A 46 -6.57 -6.42 9.36
CA GLY A 46 -5.26 -6.08 8.78
C GLY A 46 -5.20 -5.87 7.26
N LYS A 47 -6.30 -5.50 6.60
CA LYS A 47 -6.32 -5.22 5.14
C LYS A 47 -5.43 -4.04 4.75
N SER A 48 -5.51 -2.93 5.48
CA SER A 48 -4.67 -1.74 5.22
C SER A 48 -3.18 -2.09 5.34
N THR A 49 -2.83 -2.98 6.27
CA THR A 49 -1.47 -3.53 6.41
C THR A 49 -1.07 -4.38 5.21
N LEU A 50 -1.96 -5.24 4.69
CA LEU A 50 -1.70 -6.02 3.47
C LEU A 50 -1.42 -5.12 2.26
N PHE A 51 -2.22 -4.06 2.07
CA PHE A 51 -1.99 -3.11 0.98
C PHE A 51 -0.68 -2.35 1.12
N LYS A 52 -0.28 -1.96 2.35
CA LYS A 52 1.05 -1.37 2.60
C LYS A 52 2.18 -2.32 2.19
N LEU A 53 2.11 -3.59 2.59
CA LEU A 53 3.09 -4.61 2.18
C LEU A 53 3.13 -4.83 0.66
N TYR A 54 1.98 -4.72 -0.01
CA TYR A 54 1.90 -4.83 -1.46
C TYR A 54 2.52 -3.62 -2.16
N ILE A 55 2.27 -2.40 -1.66
CA ILE A 55 2.91 -1.17 -2.16
C ILE A 55 4.43 -1.23 -1.97
N ASP A 56 4.90 -1.63 -0.79
CA ASP A 56 6.34 -1.81 -0.52
C ASP A 56 6.97 -2.76 -1.54
N TRP A 57 6.32 -3.89 -1.81
CA TRP A 57 6.77 -4.85 -2.82
C TRP A 57 6.74 -4.28 -4.26
N LEU A 58 5.74 -3.46 -4.62
CA LEU A 58 5.70 -2.78 -5.92
C LEU A 58 6.88 -1.82 -6.08
N LEU A 59 7.21 -1.06 -5.04
CA LEU A 59 8.37 -0.17 -5.03
C LEU A 59 9.68 -0.96 -5.14
N GLU A 60 9.82 -2.05 -4.40
CA GLU A 60 10.99 -2.95 -4.46
C GLU A 60 11.18 -3.58 -5.85
N THR A 61 10.10 -3.79 -6.61
CA THR A 61 10.14 -4.34 -7.97
C THR A 61 10.34 -3.27 -9.06
N GLY A 62 10.55 -2.02 -8.67
CA GLY A 62 10.87 -0.92 -9.58
C GLY A 62 9.67 -0.15 -10.12
N VAL A 63 8.46 -0.34 -9.57
CA VAL A 63 7.31 0.52 -9.90
C VAL A 63 7.56 1.91 -9.36
N SER A 64 7.37 2.93 -10.21
CA SER A 64 7.53 4.31 -9.76
C SER A 64 6.45 4.66 -8.73
N PRO A 65 6.79 5.39 -7.64
CA PRO A 65 5.79 5.88 -6.69
C PRO A 65 4.67 6.68 -7.35
N LYS A 66 4.97 7.38 -8.46
CA LYS A 66 3.99 8.15 -9.23
C LYS A 66 2.91 7.30 -9.91
N GLN A 67 3.15 6.00 -10.06
CA GLN A 67 2.20 5.04 -10.64
C GLN A 67 1.33 4.36 -9.57
N ILE A 68 1.50 4.71 -8.30
CA ILE A 68 0.79 4.10 -7.17
C ILE A 68 -0.08 5.19 -6.55
N ILE A 69 -1.39 5.01 -6.64
CA ILE A 69 -2.39 5.86 -6.00
C ILE A 69 -2.99 5.07 -4.84
N SER A 70 -2.81 5.56 -3.61
CA SER A 70 -3.36 4.95 -2.39
C SER A 70 -4.22 5.98 -1.67
N ILE A 71 -5.51 5.68 -1.53
CA ILE A 71 -6.49 6.61 -0.95
C ILE A 71 -7.18 5.89 0.21
N ASN A 72 -7.24 6.55 1.38
CA ASN A 72 -8.03 6.08 2.51
C ASN A 72 -9.39 6.82 2.52
N LEU A 73 -10.40 6.21 1.91
CA LEU A 73 -11.74 6.81 1.80
C LEU A 73 -12.47 7.00 3.15
N GLU A 74 -11.91 6.52 4.26
CA GLU A 74 -12.44 6.80 5.61
C GLU A 74 -11.95 8.17 6.16
N GLU A 75 -10.94 8.80 5.56
CA GLU A 75 -10.43 10.10 6.01
C GLU A 75 -11.27 11.26 5.47
N LEU A 76 -11.56 12.23 6.34
CA LEU A 76 -12.44 13.37 6.04
C LEU A 76 -11.92 14.20 4.86
N GLU A 77 -10.60 14.31 4.69
CA GLU A 77 -9.99 15.03 3.57
C GLU A 77 -10.36 14.46 2.19
N TYR A 78 -10.75 13.18 2.14
CA TYR A 78 -11.16 12.49 0.91
C TYR A 78 -12.67 12.30 0.78
N GLU A 79 -13.49 12.95 1.62
CA GLU A 79 -14.96 12.84 1.55
C GLU A 79 -15.49 13.22 0.15
N ASN A 80 -14.90 14.24 -0.47
CA ASN A 80 -15.25 14.67 -1.83
C ASN A 80 -14.98 13.60 -2.91
N LEU A 81 -14.11 12.63 -2.63
CA LEU A 81 -13.77 11.53 -3.55
C LEU A 81 -14.77 10.37 -3.49
N LEU A 82 -15.74 10.39 -2.56
CA LEU A 82 -16.84 9.42 -2.54
C LEU A 82 -17.79 9.59 -3.72
N ASN A 83 -17.81 10.77 -4.35
CA ASN A 83 -18.50 11.01 -5.61
C ASN A 83 -17.63 10.56 -6.79
N TYR A 84 -18.21 9.78 -7.71
CA TYR A 84 -17.47 9.23 -8.86
C TYR A 84 -16.84 10.31 -9.76
N ARG A 85 -17.45 11.51 -9.87
CA ARG A 85 -16.89 12.62 -10.66
C ARG A 85 -15.63 13.15 -9.98
N GLY A 86 -15.71 13.39 -8.67
CA GLY A 86 -14.57 13.83 -7.86
C GLY A 86 -13.41 12.84 -7.92
N LEU A 87 -13.69 11.53 -7.83
CA LEU A 87 -12.68 10.49 -7.97
C LEU A 87 -12.08 10.45 -9.38
N TYR A 88 -12.91 10.57 -10.43
CA TYR A 88 -12.44 10.56 -11.82
C TYR A 88 -11.49 11.73 -12.09
N ASP A 89 -11.87 12.94 -11.66
CA ASP A 89 -11.05 14.13 -11.82
C ASP A 89 -9.74 14.03 -11.04
N TYR A 90 -9.76 13.44 -9.84
CA TYR A 90 -8.57 13.18 -9.03
C TYR A 90 -7.59 12.21 -9.71
N ILE A 91 -8.08 11.15 -10.36
CA ILE A 91 -7.23 10.13 -11.00
C ILE A 91 -6.68 10.58 -12.35
N LYS A 92 -7.43 11.41 -13.10
CA LYS A 92 -7.05 11.84 -14.45
C LYS A 92 -6.00 12.95 -14.48
N ALA A 93 -5.89 13.73 -13.40
CA ALA A 93 -4.97 14.85 -13.28
C ALA A 93 -3.49 14.43 -13.36
#